data_AF-A0A354ICL9-F1
#
_entry.id   AF-A0A354ICL9-F1
#
_cell.length_a   1.000
_cell.length_b   1.000
_cell.length_c   1.000
_cell.angle_alpha   90.00
_cell.angle_beta   90.00
_cell.angle_gamma   90.00
#
_symmetry.space_group_name_H-M   'P 1'
#
loop_
_entity.id
_entity.type
_entity.pdbx_description
1 polymer ?
#
loop_
_entity_poly.entity_id
_entity_poly.type
_entity_poly.pdbx_seq_one_letter_code
_entity_poly.pdbx_strand_id
1 'polypeptide(L)'
;MTDEILSLQDKIKCLEKENQHLKSLLDQAGISYHVSDEMKNRDLFDPDQGARIISREITDHDANLFFSMFWGRTDVYAKRTVKKSTGEVNYYTQCYNFYKTGCPRMSGSKIRCQDCKRQAYKKLEKQHIMAHLRGASEDATDVIGIYPLLEDDTCRFLVFDFDNHDKNAEKRDFANTDDNWKEEVDALREICVINGIDPLVERSRSGHGAHLWIFFQKKTEASLARKFGNTLLRKGAESVNLKSFQFYDRMLPMQDHLPQGGIGNLIALPLQGQALKEGNSAFVDENWNAYPDQWKILLSKPKLSKEFIEDKLQEWKIFASNKVIEINEIWEQDGEKPWDKIKDFYKCDVNGKLQITLADGVYILTENLAPRIQNRIRELAAFPNPAFYKNQAMGLSNFANSRYIYLGRDEGQYIRIPRGLLEDMTAKCDKAGIVNCVWDERCRGNAIRVSFQGQLKESQILAVEAMLRHETGILHAATAFGKTVVCCNMIARKKVNTLILLQSSALIGQWESAIENFLTIDEELPEYETPTGRKKRRKSVIGRLQGAHDSTTGIIDIAMAGSICKKGEFHNRLKEYGMVIVDECHHAASDTFVEVLQAVRAKYVYGVTATPLRSDGLEKINYMLLGPV
;
A
#
# COMPACT_ATOMS: atom_id res chain seq x y z
N MET A 1 8.22 -13.21 -32.11
CA MET A 1 9.28 -12.26 -32.51
C MET A 1 8.98 -11.57 -33.84
N THR A 2 8.82 -12.26 -34.96
CA THR A 2 8.58 -11.61 -36.27
C THR A 2 7.24 -10.87 -36.36
N ASP A 3 6.17 -11.44 -35.80
CA ASP A 3 4.83 -10.81 -35.83
C ASP A 3 4.69 -9.60 -34.88
N GLU A 4 5.37 -9.64 -33.73
CA GLU A 4 5.50 -8.50 -32.82
C GLU A 4 6.28 -7.35 -33.45
N ILE A 5 7.37 -7.66 -34.16
CA ILE A 5 8.17 -6.64 -34.85
C ILE A 5 7.34 -5.98 -35.95
N LEU A 6 6.55 -6.75 -36.71
CA LEU A 6 5.67 -6.22 -37.75
C LEU A 6 4.55 -5.37 -37.16
N SER A 7 3.93 -5.81 -36.06
CA SER A 7 2.90 -5.04 -35.35
C SER A 7 3.43 -3.71 -34.81
N LEU A 8 4.65 -3.71 -34.25
CA LEU A 8 5.32 -2.51 -33.78
C LEU A 8 5.68 -1.58 -34.94
N GLN A 9 6.15 -2.12 -36.06
CA GLN A 9 6.44 -1.32 -37.26
C GLN A 9 5.20 -0.63 -37.83
N ASP A 10 4.05 -1.30 -37.84
CA ASP A 10 2.79 -0.71 -38.29
C ASP A 10 2.28 0.35 -37.30
N LYS A 11 2.44 0.12 -35.99
CA LYS A 11 2.10 1.12 -34.96
C LYS A 11 2.99 2.35 -35.08
N ILE A 12 4.29 2.19 -35.33
CA ILE A 12 5.24 3.28 -35.58
C ILE A 12 4.82 4.08 -36.80
N LYS A 13 4.50 3.43 -37.94
CA LYS A 13 4.01 4.14 -39.14
C LYS A 13 2.72 4.92 -38.89
N CYS A 14 1.82 4.38 -38.07
CA CYS A 14 0.58 5.07 -37.73
C CYS A 14 0.85 6.34 -36.90
N LEU A 15 1.70 6.21 -35.89
CA LEU A 15 2.15 7.32 -35.04
C LEU A 15 2.92 8.38 -35.83
N GLU A 16 3.76 7.98 -36.78
CA GLU A 16 4.48 8.90 -37.66
C GLU A 16 3.52 9.73 -38.53
N LYS A 17 2.47 9.11 -39.07
CA LYS A 17 1.43 9.79 -39.84
C LYS A 17 0.62 10.76 -38.98
N GLU A 18 0.23 10.34 -37.79
CA GLU A 18 -0.49 11.19 -36.84
C GLU A 18 0.37 12.38 -36.41
N ASN A 19 1.65 12.15 -36.13
CA ASN A 19 2.61 13.19 -35.79
C ASN A 19 2.80 14.20 -36.94
N GLN A 20 2.87 13.73 -38.19
CA GLN A 20 2.89 14.62 -39.36
C GLN A 20 1.61 15.45 -39.48
N HIS A 21 0.45 14.85 -39.23
CA HIS A 21 -0.83 15.57 -39.27
C HIS A 21 -0.89 16.65 -38.19
N LEU A 22 -0.48 16.33 -36.96
CA LEU A 22 -0.42 17.28 -35.84
C LEU A 22 0.58 18.42 -36.13
N LYS A 23 1.75 18.11 -36.67
CA LYS A 23 2.73 19.13 -37.10
C LYS A 23 2.15 20.05 -38.16
N SER A 24 1.41 19.51 -39.13
CA SER A 24 0.72 20.32 -40.13
C SER A 24 -0.34 21.25 -39.52
N LEU A 25 -1.05 20.81 -38.48
CA LEU A 25 -2.01 21.67 -37.76
C LEU A 25 -1.28 22.79 -36.99
N LEU A 26 -0.14 22.48 -36.38
CA LEU A 26 0.69 23.46 -35.68
C LEU A 26 1.31 24.48 -36.65
N ASP A 27 1.77 24.03 -37.82
CA ASP A 27 2.26 24.91 -38.90
C ASP A 27 1.15 25.86 -39.38
N GLN A 28 -0.07 25.35 -39.60
CA GLN A 28 -1.23 26.16 -39.97
C GLN A 28 -1.61 27.17 -38.88
N ALA A 29 -1.37 26.84 -37.61
CA ALA A 29 -1.60 27.71 -36.46
C ALA A 29 -0.42 28.67 -36.17
N GLY A 30 0.70 28.58 -36.91
CA GLY A 30 1.90 29.38 -36.67
C GLY A 30 2.64 29.04 -35.36
N ILE A 31 2.46 27.83 -34.83
CA ILE A 31 3.06 27.37 -33.57
C ILE A 31 4.32 26.55 -33.89
N SER A 32 5.49 27.04 -33.45
CA SER A 32 6.75 26.30 -33.60
C SER A 32 6.76 25.03 -32.74
N TYR A 33 7.11 23.90 -33.34
CA TYR A 33 7.24 22.59 -32.67
C TYR A 33 8.66 22.00 -32.75
N HIS A 34 9.63 22.80 -33.19
CA HIS A 34 11.04 22.39 -33.17
C HIS A 34 11.59 22.52 -31.74
N VAL A 35 11.66 21.40 -31.04
CA VAL A 35 12.40 21.28 -29.77
C VAL A 35 13.89 21.32 -30.11
N SER A 36 14.62 22.32 -29.60
CA SER A 36 16.08 22.38 -29.76
C SER A 36 16.74 21.16 -29.09
N ASP A 37 17.88 20.70 -29.60
CA ASP A 37 18.61 19.58 -28.97
C ASP A 37 19.09 19.93 -27.53
N GLU A 38 19.15 21.22 -27.18
CA GLU A 38 19.34 21.69 -25.80
C GLU A 38 18.11 21.45 -24.90
N MET A 39 16.89 21.48 -25.44
CA MET A 39 15.67 21.13 -24.69
C MET A 39 15.54 19.62 -24.49
N LYS A 40 15.91 18.80 -25.50
CA LYS A 40 15.91 17.33 -25.35
C LYS A 40 16.80 16.81 -24.21
N ASN A 41 17.89 17.50 -23.91
CA ASN A 41 18.80 17.15 -22.81
C ASN A 41 18.43 17.80 -21.46
N ARG A 42 17.57 18.82 -21.43
CA ARG A 42 17.08 19.42 -20.16
C ARG A 42 16.04 18.56 -19.45
N ASP A 43 15.40 17.65 -20.19
CA ASP A 43 14.30 16.80 -19.72
C ASP A 43 14.76 15.44 -19.16
N LEU A 44 16.07 15.14 -19.18
CA LEU A 44 16.61 13.92 -18.58
C LEU A 44 17.03 14.17 -17.13
N PHE A 45 16.84 13.15 -16.28
CA PHE A 45 17.30 13.20 -14.89
C PHE A 45 18.83 13.36 -14.84
N ASP A 46 19.28 14.35 -14.09
CA ASP A 46 20.68 14.66 -13.86
C ASP A 46 21.17 13.97 -12.59
N PRO A 47 22.21 13.12 -12.60
CA PRO A 47 22.66 12.46 -11.39
C PRO A 47 23.28 13.43 -10.36
N ASP A 48 23.84 14.58 -10.78
CA ASP A 48 24.45 15.56 -9.87
C ASP A 48 23.46 16.66 -9.49
N GLN A 49 22.50 16.28 -8.67
CA GLN A 49 21.42 17.15 -8.23
C GLN A 49 21.91 18.33 -7.38
N GLY A 50 23.03 18.17 -6.67
CA GLY A 50 23.63 19.24 -5.86
C GLY A 50 24.22 20.35 -6.73
N ALA A 51 24.92 20.01 -7.82
CA ALA A 51 25.52 20.99 -8.73
C ALA A 51 24.49 21.86 -9.46
N ARG A 52 23.24 21.40 -9.58
CA ARG A 52 22.14 22.18 -10.18
C ARG A 52 21.73 23.37 -9.33
N ILE A 53 21.88 23.28 -8.01
CA ILE A 53 21.31 24.25 -7.07
C ILE A 53 22.20 25.49 -6.98
N ILE A 54 21.59 26.64 -7.20
CA ILE A 54 22.24 27.94 -7.06
C ILE A 54 22.37 28.27 -5.57
N SER A 55 23.62 28.28 -5.09
CA SER A 55 23.92 28.68 -3.71
C SER A 55 23.60 30.16 -3.49
N ARG A 56 23.06 30.46 -2.31
CA ARG A 56 22.70 31.82 -1.88
C ARG A 56 23.07 32.01 -0.41
N GLU A 57 23.53 33.20 -0.07
CA GLU A 57 23.75 33.59 1.31
C GLU A 57 22.41 33.80 2.04
N ILE A 58 22.24 33.17 3.21
CA ILE A 58 21.01 33.22 3.99
C ILE A 58 20.98 34.47 4.87
N THR A 59 19.99 35.32 4.62
CA THR A 59 19.73 36.59 5.32
C THR A 59 18.49 36.52 6.24
N ASP A 60 18.36 37.53 7.10
CA ASP A 60 17.17 37.74 7.94
C ASP A 60 15.87 37.84 7.12
N HIS A 61 15.95 38.41 5.92
CA HIS A 61 14.80 38.52 5.02
C HIS A 61 14.37 37.14 4.50
N ASP A 62 15.34 36.29 4.14
CA ASP A 62 15.08 34.93 3.65
C ASP A 62 14.41 34.07 4.72
N ALA A 63 14.84 34.19 5.98
CA ALA A 63 14.20 33.50 7.10
C ALA A 63 12.72 33.89 7.29
N ASN A 64 12.38 35.17 7.08
CA ASN A 64 10.99 35.64 7.14
C ASN A 64 10.18 35.13 5.94
N LEU A 65 10.74 35.17 4.74
CA LEU A 65 10.09 34.66 3.53
C LEU A 65 9.81 33.15 3.65
N PHE A 66 10.79 32.38 4.09
CA PHE A 66 10.66 30.95 4.32
C PHE A 66 9.56 30.64 5.33
N PHE A 67 9.55 31.33 6.48
CA PHE A 67 8.50 31.16 7.49
C PHE A 67 7.11 31.53 6.96
N SER A 68 7.01 32.50 6.05
CA SER A 68 5.73 32.90 5.45
C SER A 68 5.08 31.81 4.59
N MET A 69 5.87 30.84 4.13
CA MET A 69 5.41 29.65 3.41
C MET A 69 5.16 28.49 4.38
N PHE A 70 6.14 28.19 5.24
CA PHE A 70 6.09 27.08 6.19
C PHE A 70 5.67 27.52 7.60
N TRP A 71 4.51 28.16 7.68
CA TRP A 71 4.03 28.73 8.94
C TRP A 71 3.37 27.67 9.83
N GLY A 72 4.13 27.16 10.81
CA GLY A 72 3.63 26.33 11.92
C GLY A 72 3.55 27.06 13.26
N ARG A 73 3.45 26.30 14.36
CA ARG A 73 3.51 26.86 15.72
C ARG A 73 4.80 27.63 15.98
N THR A 74 4.69 28.76 16.66
CA THR A 74 5.82 29.63 17.01
C THR A 74 6.21 29.54 18.48
N ASP A 75 5.35 28.98 19.33
CA ASP A 75 5.60 28.82 20.75
C ASP A 75 6.42 27.54 21.07
N VAL A 76 6.53 26.63 20.09
CA VAL A 76 7.25 25.36 20.21
C VAL A 76 7.80 24.90 18.86
N TYR A 77 8.98 24.28 18.87
CA TYR A 77 9.59 23.61 17.72
C TYR A 77 10.41 22.39 18.17
N ALA A 78 10.84 21.55 17.22
CA ALA A 78 11.74 20.43 17.49
C ALA A 78 13.08 20.59 16.76
N LYS A 79 14.12 19.97 17.30
CA LYS A 79 15.42 19.84 16.62
C LYS A 79 15.75 18.38 16.37
N ARG A 80 16.38 18.13 15.22
CA ARG A 80 16.97 16.85 14.88
C ARG A 80 18.15 16.56 15.81
N THR A 81 18.30 15.30 16.18
CA THR A 81 19.39 14.78 17.00
C THR A 81 19.81 13.42 16.48
N VAL A 82 21.11 13.15 16.57
CA VAL A 82 21.69 11.84 16.20
C VAL A 82 22.27 11.21 17.46
N LYS A 83 21.80 10.00 17.78
CA LYS A 83 22.34 9.24 18.91
C LYS A 83 23.65 8.59 18.48
N LYS A 84 24.78 9.18 18.90
CA LYS A 84 26.14 8.77 18.50
C LYS A 84 26.43 7.27 18.67
N SER A 85 25.83 6.60 19.66
CA SER A 85 26.06 5.17 19.92
C SER A 85 25.38 4.23 18.94
N THR A 86 24.26 4.64 18.34
CA THR A 86 23.41 3.78 17.50
C THR A 86 23.19 4.33 16.09
N GLY A 87 23.57 5.59 15.84
CA GLY A 87 23.24 6.32 14.61
C GLY A 87 21.77 6.71 14.50
N GLU A 88 20.93 6.38 15.48
CA GLU A 88 19.48 6.62 15.46
C GLU A 88 19.17 8.12 15.42
N VAL A 89 18.35 8.50 14.44
CA VAL A 89 17.90 9.88 14.24
C VAL A 89 16.58 10.09 14.98
N ASN A 90 16.49 11.18 15.74
CA ASN A 90 15.26 11.56 16.45
C ASN A 90 15.05 13.06 16.41
N TYR A 91 13.79 13.49 16.46
CA TYR A 91 13.45 14.89 16.70
C TYR A 91 12.97 15.08 18.13
N TYR A 92 13.58 16.04 18.83
CA TYR A 92 13.18 16.39 20.18
C TYR A 92 12.61 17.80 20.25
N THR A 93 11.41 17.91 20.82
CA THR A 93 10.78 19.18 21.18
C THR A 93 11.69 20.00 22.09
N GLN A 94 11.94 21.24 21.73
CA GLN A 94 12.89 22.10 22.43
C GLN A 94 12.26 22.72 23.69
N CYS A 95 12.98 22.63 24.80
CA CYS A 95 12.54 23.07 26.11
C CYS A 95 13.70 23.72 26.87
N TYR A 96 13.43 24.76 27.67
CA TYR A 96 14.44 25.37 28.54
C TYR A 96 15.01 24.39 29.57
N ASN A 97 14.24 23.36 29.92
CA ASN A 97 14.59 22.29 30.86
C ASN A 97 15.09 21.01 30.16
N PHE A 98 15.30 21.02 28.85
CA PHE A 98 15.74 19.83 28.10
C PHE A 98 17.08 19.30 28.65
N TYR A 99 17.10 18.02 29.06
CA TYR A 99 18.27 17.35 29.66
C TYR A 99 18.92 18.07 30.86
N LYS A 100 18.20 18.98 31.53
CA LYS A 100 18.61 19.59 32.80
C LYS A 100 18.09 18.77 33.99
N THR A 101 18.65 19.02 35.18
CA THR A 101 18.24 18.36 36.44
C THR A 101 16.72 18.46 36.64
N GLY A 102 16.05 17.30 36.74
CA GLY A 102 14.59 17.20 36.86
C GLY A 102 13.83 17.07 35.53
N CYS A 103 14.51 17.02 34.39
CA CYS A 103 13.93 16.57 33.13
C CYS A 103 13.71 15.04 33.19
N PRO A 104 12.49 14.52 32.95
CA PRO A 104 12.22 13.08 32.98
C PRO A 104 13.11 12.27 32.02
N ARG A 105 13.55 12.87 30.91
CA ARG A 105 14.44 12.20 29.94
C ARG A 105 15.83 11.91 30.48
N MET A 106 16.32 12.70 31.44
CA MET A 106 17.63 12.47 32.05
C MET A 106 17.65 11.20 32.91
N SER A 107 16.51 10.84 33.52
CA SER A 107 16.34 9.61 34.31
C SER A 107 15.81 8.43 33.48
N GLY A 108 15.82 8.53 32.14
CA GLY A 108 15.31 7.49 31.25
C GLY A 108 13.79 7.32 31.23
N SER A 109 13.03 8.26 31.82
CA SER A 109 11.56 8.20 31.81
C SER A 109 11.02 8.41 30.39
N LYS A 110 9.99 7.63 30.03
CA LYS A 110 9.30 7.68 28.73
C LYS A 110 8.12 8.67 28.70
N ILE A 111 7.98 9.52 29.70
CA ILE A 111 6.93 10.57 29.73
C ILE A 111 7.10 11.50 28.52
N ARG A 112 6.00 11.77 27.79
CA ARG A 112 6.01 12.71 26.66
C ARG A 112 6.22 14.13 27.16
N CYS A 113 6.92 14.96 26.39
CA CYS A 113 7.21 16.33 26.80
C CYS A 113 5.94 17.16 27.06
N GLN A 114 4.83 16.85 26.38
CA GLN A 114 3.53 17.48 26.57
C GLN A 114 2.86 17.14 27.91
N ASP A 115 3.19 15.97 28.48
CA ASP A 115 2.65 15.51 29.77
C ASP A 115 3.57 15.88 30.95
N CYS A 116 4.65 16.64 30.69
CA CYS A 116 5.68 16.97 31.67
C CYS A 116 5.29 18.19 32.51
N LYS A 117 5.18 18.04 33.83
CA LYS A 117 4.86 19.14 34.77
C LYS A 117 5.89 20.28 34.81
N ARG A 118 7.11 20.05 34.31
CA ARG A 118 8.19 21.05 34.21
C ARG A 118 8.41 21.50 32.75
N GLN A 119 7.42 21.33 31.89
CA GLN A 119 7.48 21.75 30.50
C GLN A 119 7.63 23.27 30.41
N ALA A 120 8.57 23.70 29.59
CA ALA A 120 8.85 25.11 29.30
C ALA A 120 9.40 25.19 27.87
N TYR A 121 8.51 25.12 26.88
CA TYR A 121 8.90 25.09 25.47
C TYR A 121 9.65 26.35 25.06
N LYS A 122 10.61 26.17 24.16
CA LYS A 122 11.31 27.29 23.52
C LYS A 122 10.51 27.74 22.31
N LYS A 123 10.35 29.05 22.17
CA LYS A 123 9.74 29.66 20.99
C LYS A 123 10.63 29.45 19.76
N LEU A 124 10.00 29.27 18.61
CA LEU A 124 10.65 29.35 17.32
C LEU A 124 10.97 30.82 17.03
N GLU A 125 12.21 31.09 16.66
CA GLU A 125 12.72 32.44 16.41
C GLU A 125 13.53 32.43 15.11
N LYS A 126 13.68 33.60 14.51
CA LYS A 126 14.36 33.78 13.21
C LYS A 126 15.75 33.13 13.16
N GLN A 127 16.53 33.24 14.24
CA GLN A 127 17.86 32.64 14.34
C GLN A 127 17.86 31.11 14.18
N HIS A 128 16.79 30.44 14.60
CA HIS A 128 16.65 28.99 14.45
C HIS A 128 16.40 28.60 12.99
N ILE A 129 15.59 29.39 12.27
CA ILE A 129 15.32 29.20 10.84
C ILE A 129 16.60 29.47 10.03
N MET A 130 17.32 30.54 10.35
CA MET A 130 18.61 30.86 9.74
C MET A 130 19.61 29.71 9.89
N ALA A 131 19.73 29.14 11.10
CA ALA A 131 20.62 28.02 11.36
C ALA A 131 20.24 26.78 10.53
N HIS A 132 18.95 26.46 10.46
CA HIS A 132 18.42 25.35 9.66
C HIS A 132 18.73 25.49 8.16
N LEU A 133 18.50 26.66 7.59
CA LEU A 133 18.76 26.94 6.16
C LEU A 133 20.26 26.95 5.84
N ARG A 134 21.10 27.42 6.77
CA ARG A 134 22.57 27.43 6.59
C ARG A 134 23.17 26.03 6.64
N GLY A 135 22.64 25.15 7.50
CA GLY A 135 23.15 23.78 7.65
C GLY A 135 24.65 23.77 7.99
N ALA A 136 25.07 24.48 9.04
CA ALA A 136 26.47 24.51 9.46
C ALA A 136 26.90 23.20 10.15
N SER A 137 25.97 22.47 10.75
CA SER A 137 26.26 21.21 11.44
C SER A 137 26.39 20.05 10.45
N GLU A 138 27.56 19.40 10.40
CA GLU A 138 27.81 18.23 9.55
C GLU A 138 26.83 17.07 9.85
N ASP A 139 26.45 16.90 11.12
CA ASP A 139 25.49 15.89 11.55
C ASP A 139 24.02 16.34 11.43
N ALA A 140 23.77 17.50 10.83
CA ALA A 140 22.44 18.11 10.61
C ALA A 140 21.61 18.24 11.90
N THR A 141 22.24 18.59 13.03
CA THR A 141 21.57 18.86 14.33
C THR A 141 20.99 20.28 14.45
N ASP A 142 21.30 21.14 13.49
CA ASP A 142 20.69 22.46 13.28
C ASP A 142 19.34 22.39 12.55
N VAL A 143 18.99 21.24 11.96
CA VAL A 143 17.69 21.01 11.33
C VAL A 143 16.57 21.08 12.36
N ILE A 144 15.54 21.87 12.02
CA ILE A 144 14.35 22.04 12.83
C ILE A 144 13.14 21.37 12.16
N GLY A 145 12.19 20.97 13.00
CA GLY A 145 10.84 20.63 12.58
C GLY A 145 9.80 21.48 13.31
N ILE A 146 8.64 21.61 12.70
CA ILE A 146 7.52 22.43 13.18
C ILE A 146 6.25 21.59 13.35
N TYR A 147 5.29 22.17 14.06
CA TYR A 147 3.96 21.60 14.23
C TYR A 147 2.96 22.39 13.38
N PRO A 148 2.38 21.81 12.30
CA PRO A 148 1.51 22.55 11.37
C PRO A 148 0.15 22.98 11.95
N LEU A 149 -0.37 22.22 12.92
CA LEU A 149 -1.64 22.50 13.58
C LEU A 149 -1.45 23.55 14.69
N LEU A 150 -2.11 24.69 14.54
CA LEU A 150 -2.07 25.80 15.48
C LEU A 150 -3.04 25.59 16.65
N GLU A 151 -2.86 26.35 17.73
CA GLU A 151 -3.67 26.24 18.96
C GLU A 151 -5.16 26.53 18.77
N ASP A 152 -5.51 27.26 17.71
CA ASP A 152 -6.88 27.61 17.32
C ASP A 152 -7.47 26.62 16.30
N ASP A 153 -6.91 25.40 16.20
CA ASP A 153 -7.33 24.34 15.27
C ASP A 153 -7.27 24.75 13.79
N THR A 154 -6.39 25.70 13.45
CA THR A 154 -6.13 26.14 12.07
C THR A 154 -4.74 25.72 11.58
N CYS A 155 -4.53 25.75 10.27
CA CYS A 155 -3.23 25.58 9.64
C CYS A 155 -3.04 26.58 8.48
N ARG A 156 -1.82 26.63 7.94
CA ARG A 156 -1.42 27.53 6.84
C ARG A 156 -1.03 26.80 5.56
N PHE A 157 -0.94 25.49 5.63
CA PHE A 157 -0.65 24.61 4.52
C PHE A 157 -1.21 23.22 4.81
N LEU A 158 -1.32 22.45 3.75
CA LEU A 158 -1.59 21.02 3.75
C LEU A 158 -0.39 20.34 3.10
N VAL A 159 0.07 19.23 3.66
CA VAL A 159 1.18 18.47 3.10
C VAL A 159 0.90 16.99 3.12
N PHE A 160 1.21 16.32 2.01
CA PHE A 160 1.16 14.86 1.89
C PHE A 160 2.58 14.32 2.01
N ASP A 161 2.78 13.42 2.96
CA ASP A 161 4.06 12.83 3.33
C ASP A 161 4.19 11.42 2.74
N PHE A 162 5.19 11.23 1.88
CA PHE A 162 5.47 9.99 1.17
C PHE A 162 6.76 9.31 1.69
N ASP A 163 7.28 9.68 2.86
CA ASP A 163 8.42 9.00 3.48
C ASP A 163 8.03 7.61 4.06
N ASN A 164 9.03 6.76 4.34
CA ASN A 164 8.82 5.45 4.95
C ASN A 164 8.63 5.59 6.46
N HIS A 165 7.58 4.98 7.00
CA HIS A 165 7.27 5.04 8.43
C HIS A 165 7.12 3.67 9.10
N ASP A 166 7.64 2.63 8.47
CA ASP A 166 7.67 1.29 9.07
C ASP A 166 8.49 1.26 10.38
N LYS A 167 8.27 0.23 11.19
CA LYS A 167 9.05 0.03 12.41
C LYS A 167 10.54 -0.06 12.08
N ASN A 168 11.36 0.76 12.74
CA ASN A 168 12.80 0.92 12.52
C ASN A 168 13.19 1.77 11.30
N ALA A 169 12.25 2.42 10.62
CA ALA A 169 12.56 3.33 9.52
C ALA A 169 13.50 4.48 9.96
N GLU A 170 13.47 4.87 11.24
CA GLU A 170 14.38 5.87 11.82
C GLU A 170 15.87 5.49 11.73
N LYS A 171 16.19 4.20 11.58
CA LYS A 171 17.56 3.71 11.38
C LYS A 171 18.08 3.97 9.97
N ARG A 172 17.18 4.22 9.02
CA ARG A 172 17.48 4.55 7.62
C ARG A 172 16.96 5.93 7.24
N ASP A 173 16.82 6.82 8.22
CA ASP A 173 16.33 8.19 8.03
C ASP A 173 15.00 8.24 7.25
N PHE A 174 14.10 7.29 7.52
CA PHE A 174 12.78 7.17 6.89
C PHE A 174 12.82 6.98 5.35
N ALA A 175 13.91 6.45 4.82
CA ALA A 175 14.03 6.10 3.40
C ALA A 175 13.08 4.95 3.01
N ASN A 176 12.35 5.14 1.91
CA ASN A 176 11.63 4.06 1.23
C ASN A 176 12.59 2.99 0.69
N THR A 177 12.10 1.77 0.59
CA THR A 177 12.89 0.61 0.13
C THR A 177 12.86 0.40 -1.38
N ASP A 178 11.93 1.06 -2.06
CA ASP A 178 11.76 1.05 -3.51
C ASP A 178 11.43 2.47 -4.00
N ASP A 179 11.20 2.63 -5.31
CA ASP A 179 10.89 3.90 -5.97
C ASP A 179 9.38 4.11 -6.23
N ASN A 180 8.50 3.24 -5.72
CA ASN A 180 7.06 3.33 -5.98
C ASN A 180 6.44 4.64 -5.44
N TRP A 181 7.03 5.20 -4.38
CA TRP A 181 6.62 6.49 -3.82
C TRP A 181 6.71 7.65 -4.83
N LYS A 182 7.63 7.58 -5.81
CA LYS A 182 7.75 8.62 -6.86
C LYS A 182 6.51 8.64 -7.74
N GLU A 183 6.08 7.47 -8.20
CA GLU A 183 4.88 7.35 -9.03
C GLU A 183 3.63 7.88 -8.30
N GLU A 184 3.54 7.66 -6.99
CA GLU A 184 2.42 8.12 -6.17
C GLU A 184 2.44 9.64 -5.93
N VAL A 185 3.63 10.24 -5.80
CA VAL A 185 3.82 11.70 -5.73
C VAL A 185 3.45 12.33 -7.07
N ASP A 186 3.89 11.74 -8.18
CA ASP A 186 3.60 12.25 -9.52
C ASP A 186 2.10 12.12 -9.85
N ALA A 187 1.46 11.03 -9.44
CA ALA A 187 0.01 10.90 -9.51
C ALA A 187 -0.70 12.03 -8.73
N LEU A 188 -0.28 12.32 -7.50
CA LEU A 188 -0.90 13.41 -6.73
C LEU A 188 -0.61 14.78 -7.32
N ARG A 189 0.58 14.98 -7.88
CA ARG A 189 0.95 16.19 -8.61
C ARG A 189 0.03 16.42 -9.80
N GLU A 190 -0.19 15.38 -10.62
CA GLU A 190 -1.11 15.41 -11.76
C GLU A 190 -2.55 15.71 -11.31
N ILE A 191 -3.01 15.06 -10.24
CA ILE A 191 -4.32 15.34 -9.63
C ILE A 191 -4.47 16.81 -9.27
N CYS A 192 -3.45 17.41 -8.64
CA CYS A 192 -3.47 18.83 -8.31
C CYS A 192 -3.58 19.69 -9.59
N VAL A 193 -2.72 19.43 -10.57
CA VAL A 193 -2.64 20.22 -11.81
C VAL A 193 -3.95 20.18 -12.59
N ILE A 194 -4.54 19.00 -12.79
CA ILE A 194 -5.84 18.85 -13.49
C ILE A 194 -6.97 19.60 -12.77
N ASN A 195 -6.87 19.77 -11.46
CA ASN A 195 -7.85 20.50 -10.66
C ASN A 195 -7.52 21.98 -10.46
N GLY A 196 -6.51 22.52 -11.18
CA GLY A 196 -6.11 23.91 -11.13
C GLY A 196 -5.34 24.31 -9.86
N ILE A 197 -4.67 23.34 -9.23
CA ILE A 197 -3.82 23.54 -8.05
C ILE A 197 -2.37 23.35 -8.50
N ASP A 198 -1.51 24.31 -8.18
CA ASP A 198 -0.07 24.22 -8.45
C ASP A 198 0.69 23.84 -7.17
N PRO A 199 0.98 22.54 -6.95
CA PRO A 199 1.64 22.08 -5.74
C PRO A 199 3.16 22.32 -5.80
N LEU A 200 3.82 22.19 -4.65
CA LEU A 200 5.27 22.17 -4.56
C LEU A 200 5.73 20.80 -4.06
N VAL A 201 6.57 20.12 -4.83
CA VAL A 201 7.15 18.82 -4.44
C VAL A 201 8.55 19.03 -3.90
N GLU A 202 8.81 18.54 -2.69
CA GLU A 202 10.12 18.47 -2.05
C GLU A 202 10.58 17.01 -2.01
N ARG A 203 11.75 16.70 -2.57
CA ARG A 203 12.44 15.44 -2.28
C ARG A 203 12.96 15.48 -0.85
N SER A 204 12.67 14.46 -0.05
CA SER A 204 13.01 14.43 1.36
C SER A 204 14.53 14.38 1.60
N ARG A 205 14.95 14.52 2.86
CA ARG A 205 16.36 14.55 3.26
C ARG A 205 17.12 13.30 2.83
N SER A 206 16.50 12.13 2.92
CA SER A 206 17.12 10.84 2.58
C SER A 206 17.28 10.63 1.06
N GLY A 207 16.62 11.46 0.25
CA GLY A 207 16.51 11.29 -1.20
C GLY A 207 15.52 10.19 -1.63
N HIS A 208 14.98 9.41 -0.69
CA HIS A 208 14.15 8.23 -0.92
C HIS A 208 12.74 8.43 -0.35
N GLY A 209 12.17 9.60 -0.60
CA GLY A 209 10.82 10.00 -0.19
C GLY A 209 10.59 11.46 -0.56
N ALA A 210 9.39 11.98 -0.29
CA ALA A 210 9.01 13.33 -0.68
C ALA A 210 7.82 13.87 0.12
N HIS A 211 7.67 15.19 0.06
CA HIS A 211 6.53 15.92 0.57
C HIS A 211 5.90 16.76 -0.54
N LEU A 212 4.57 16.67 -0.69
CA LEU A 212 3.82 17.53 -1.61
C LEU A 212 3.06 18.60 -0.80
N TRP A 213 3.43 19.85 -1.01
CA TRP A 213 2.95 21.01 -0.25
C TRP A 213 1.89 21.80 -1.02
N ILE A 214 0.83 22.19 -0.31
CA ILE A 214 -0.22 23.10 -0.77
C ILE A 214 -0.38 24.22 0.26
N PHE A 215 -0.25 25.48 -0.15
CA PHE A 215 -0.23 26.62 0.77
C PHE A 215 -1.56 27.38 0.79
N PHE A 216 -1.89 28.00 1.93
CA PHE A 216 -3.12 28.78 2.12
C PHE A 216 -2.83 30.27 2.36
N GLN A 217 -3.67 31.15 1.82
CA GLN A 217 -3.51 32.60 1.98
C GLN A 217 -3.73 33.05 3.42
N LYS A 218 -4.75 32.48 4.06
CA LYS A 218 -5.18 32.77 5.43
C LYS A 218 -5.03 31.52 6.30
N LYS A 219 -5.21 31.68 7.61
CA LYS A 219 -5.41 30.52 8.49
C LYS A 219 -6.68 29.82 8.02
N THR A 220 -6.60 28.53 7.78
CA THR A 220 -7.72 27.69 7.34
C THR A 220 -7.99 26.67 8.43
N GLU A 221 -9.25 26.41 8.75
CA GLU A 221 -9.64 25.38 9.71
C GLU A 221 -9.04 24.02 9.28
N ALA A 222 -8.41 23.30 10.21
CA ALA A 222 -7.75 22.03 9.89
C ALA A 222 -8.74 21.00 9.34
N SER A 223 -9.98 21.00 9.84
CA SER A 223 -11.09 20.20 9.33
C SER A 223 -11.39 20.51 7.86
N LEU A 224 -11.44 21.78 7.48
CA LEU A 224 -11.66 22.19 6.09
C LEU A 224 -10.48 21.80 5.18
N ALA A 225 -9.25 22.02 5.63
CA ALA A 225 -8.05 21.64 4.90
C ALA A 225 -7.95 20.12 4.67
N ARG A 226 -8.23 19.32 5.70
CA ARG A 226 -8.26 17.85 5.58
C ARG A 226 -9.40 17.39 4.68
N LYS A 227 -10.59 17.96 4.82
CA LYS A 227 -11.73 17.68 3.93
C LYS A 227 -11.40 17.97 2.47
N PHE A 228 -10.73 19.08 2.21
CA PHE A 228 -10.23 19.45 0.89
C PHE A 228 -9.27 18.40 0.32
N GLY A 229 -8.18 18.07 1.03
CA GLY A 229 -7.21 17.09 0.55
C GLY A 229 -7.79 15.70 0.32
N ASN A 230 -8.65 15.26 1.23
CA ASN A 230 -9.41 14.02 1.10
C ASN A 230 -10.31 14.01 -0.15
N THR A 231 -11.03 15.11 -0.42
CA THR A 231 -11.92 15.20 -1.59
C THR A 231 -11.12 15.35 -2.89
N LEU A 232 -9.97 16.03 -2.85
CA LEU A 232 -9.04 16.14 -3.97
C LEU A 232 -8.54 14.76 -4.40
N LEU A 233 -8.06 13.94 -3.46
CA LEU A 233 -7.64 12.56 -3.72
C LEU A 233 -8.77 11.74 -4.36
N ARG A 234 -9.99 11.85 -3.82
CA ARG A 234 -11.17 11.16 -4.38
C ARG A 234 -11.46 11.55 -5.81
N LYS A 235 -11.45 12.86 -6.09
CA LYS A 235 -11.72 13.36 -7.44
C LYS A 235 -10.62 12.92 -8.40
N GLY A 236 -9.37 13.03 -7.95
CA GLY A 236 -8.20 12.60 -8.68
C GLY A 236 -8.20 11.13 -9.04
N ALA A 237 -8.64 10.26 -8.12
CA ALA A 237 -8.78 8.82 -8.36
C ALA A 237 -9.75 8.44 -9.50
N GLU A 238 -10.57 9.37 -10.00
CA GLU A 238 -11.39 9.13 -11.20
C GLU A 238 -10.60 9.26 -12.50
N SER A 239 -9.48 9.97 -12.49
CA SER A 239 -8.74 10.39 -13.69
C SER A 239 -7.27 9.98 -13.67
N VAL A 240 -6.70 9.73 -12.50
CA VAL A 240 -5.29 9.40 -12.30
C VAL A 240 -5.16 8.09 -11.54
N ASN A 241 -4.15 7.30 -11.89
CA ASN A 241 -3.90 6.00 -11.29
C ASN A 241 -3.24 6.14 -9.91
N LEU A 242 -3.82 5.53 -8.88
CA LEU A 242 -3.27 5.48 -7.52
C LEU A 242 -2.88 4.02 -7.25
N LYS A 243 -1.61 3.68 -7.38
CA LYS A 243 -1.14 2.29 -7.29
C LYS A 243 -0.92 1.84 -5.86
N SER A 244 -0.67 2.78 -4.93
CA SER A 244 -0.45 2.48 -3.51
C SER A 244 -1.24 3.40 -2.58
N PHE A 245 -2.26 2.84 -1.94
CA PHE A 245 -3.00 3.55 -0.90
C PHE A 245 -2.21 3.80 0.40
N GLN A 246 -0.95 3.36 0.48
CA GLN A 246 -0.15 3.43 1.71
C GLN A 246 0.31 4.86 2.03
N PHE A 247 0.57 5.69 1.01
CA PHE A 247 1.19 7.00 1.20
C PHE A 247 0.17 8.12 1.44
N TYR A 248 -1.03 8.00 0.89
CA TYR A 248 -2.05 9.07 0.95
C TYR A 248 -2.72 9.24 2.32
N ASP A 249 -2.50 8.31 3.25
CA ASP A 249 -3.02 8.40 4.62
C ASP A 249 -2.30 9.47 5.46
N ARG A 250 -1.12 9.93 5.06
CA ARG A 250 -0.29 10.87 5.82
C ARG A 250 -0.39 12.29 5.30
N MET A 251 -1.55 12.85 5.55
CA MET A 251 -1.84 14.25 5.31
C MET A 251 -1.70 15.05 6.61
N LEU A 252 -0.87 16.08 6.62
CA LEU A 252 -0.66 16.96 7.77
C LEU A 252 -1.33 18.32 7.54
N PRO A 253 -2.11 18.84 8.53
CA PRO A 253 -2.39 18.26 9.85
C PRO A 253 -3.14 16.92 9.83
N MET A 254 -2.75 15.97 10.70
CA MET A 254 -3.40 14.64 10.76
C MET A 254 -4.72 14.63 11.54
N GLN A 255 -5.02 15.68 12.31
CA GLN A 255 -6.26 15.81 13.08
C GLN A 255 -6.88 17.20 12.93
N ASP A 256 -8.20 17.26 13.13
CA ASP A 256 -9.00 18.49 13.08
C ASP A 256 -8.78 19.36 14.32
N HIS A 257 -8.61 18.73 15.48
CA HIS A 257 -8.51 19.40 16.77
C HIS A 257 -7.25 18.99 17.52
N LEU A 258 -6.63 19.94 18.21
CA LEU A 258 -5.58 19.61 19.17
C LEU A 258 -6.20 18.99 20.43
N PRO A 259 -5.73 17.80 20.87
CA PRO A 259 -6.11 17.28 22.17
C PRO A 259 -5.63 18.24 23.26
N GLN A 260 -6.32 18.29 24.39
CA GLN A 260 -5.96 19.18 25.50
C GLN A 260 -4.49 19.00 25.91
N GLY A 261 -3.71 20.09 25.85
CA GLY A 261 -2.26 20.06 26.13
C GLY A 261 -1.38 19.45 25.03
N GLY A 262 -1.97 19.05 23.90
CA GLY A 262 -1.27 18.52 22.73
C GLY A 262 -0.56 19.61 21.92
N ILE A 263 0.56 19.24 21.31
CA ILE A 263 1.35 20.14 20.44
C ILE A 263 1.17 19.86 18.96
N GLY A 264 0.48 18.78 18.60
CA GLY A 264 0.27 18.34 17.22
C GLY A 264 1.37 17.41 16.70
N ASN A 265 1.33 17.13 15.40
CA ASN A 265 2.30 16.25 14.74
C ASN A 265 3.44 17.06 14.15
N LEU A 266 4.63 16.49 14.21
CA LEU A 266 5.85 17.12 13.76
C LEU A 266 6.06 16.86 12.26
N ILE A 267 6.53 17.88 11.55
CA ILE A 267 7.14 17.74 10.22
C ILE A 267 8.50 18.45 10.19
N ALA A 268 9.49 17.84 9.55
CA ALA A 268 10.78 18.51 9.31
C ALA A 268 10.61 19.59 8.23
N LEU A 269 11.31 20.71 8.37
CA LEU A 269 11.26 21.76 7.36
C LEU A 269 12.15 21.41 6.14
N PRO A 270 11.77 21.85 4.92
CA PRO A 270 12.57 21.66 3.70
C PRO A 270 13.75 22.61 3.63
N LEU A 271 14.62 22.47 2.61
CA LEU A 271 15.82 23.28 2.40
C LEU A 271 16.84 23.14 3.55
N GLN A 272 17.02 21.90 4.03
CA GLN A 272 18.00 21.58 5.06
C GLN A 272 19.42 21.79 4.53
N GLY A 273 20.17 22.76 5.07
CA GLY A 273 21.37 23.28 4.40
C GLY A 273 22.44 22.25 3.98
N GLN A 274 22.69 21.19 4.76
CA GLN A 274 23.64 20.13 4.33
C GLN A 274 23.03 19.20 3.28
N ALA A 275 21.79 18.72 3.50
CA ALA A 275 21.13 17.84 2.54
C ALA A 275 20.91 18.54 1.19
N LEU A 276 20.64 19.85 1.21
CA LEU A 276 20.44 20.68 0.03
C LEU A 276 21.67 20.72 -0.87
N LYS A 277 22.88 20.69 -0.30
CA LYS A 277 24.13 20.65 -1.09
C LYS A 277 24.29 19.35 -1.88
N GLU A 278 23.68 18.27 -1.42
CA GLU A 278 23.63 16.98 -2.10
C GLU A 278 22.41 16.86 -3.03
N GLY A 279 21.61 17.94 -3.15
CA GLY A 279 20.36 17.94 -3.92
C GLY A 279 19.16 17.38 -3.16
N ASN A 280 19.26 17.03 -1.88
CA ASN A 280 18.15 16.49 -1.07
C ASN A 280 17.52 17.57 -0.19
N SER A 281 16.32 17.31 0.37
CA SER A 281 15.51 18.36 0.98
C SER A 281 15.32 19.56 0.03
N ALA A 282 15.17 19.26 -1.26
CA ALA A 282 15.14 20.21 -2.36
C ALA A 282 13.82 20.08 -3.12
N PHE A 283 13.33 21.20 -3.66
CA PHE A 283 12.19 21.21 -4.56
C PHE A 283 12.58 20.68 -5.94
N VAL A 284 11.74 19.80 -6.49
CA VAL A 284 12.02 19.05 -7.72
C VAL A 284 10.92 19.19 -8.76
N ASP A 285 11.30 19.13 -10.04
CA ASP A 285 10.39 19.13 -11.17
C ASP A 285 9.80 17.73 -11.46
N GLU A 286 9.07 17.60 -12.57
CA GLU A 286 8.40 16.35 -12.99
C GLU A 286 9.40 15.25 -13.39
N ASN A 287 10.62 15.64 -13.75
CA ASN A 287 11.73 14.73 -14.04
C ASN A 287 12.57 14.45 -12.79
N TRP A 288 12.08 14.80 -11.60
CA TRP A 288 12.77 14.65 -10.32
C TRP A 288 14.09 15.41 -10.21
N ASN A 289 14.30 16.39 -11.09
CA ASN A 289 15.45 17.27 -11.05
C ASN A 289 15.22 18.41 -10.07
N ALA A 290 16.22 18.71 -9.24
CA ALA A 290 16.22 19.87 -8.37
C ALA A 290 16.12 21.13 -9.22
N TYR A 291 15.18 22.01 -8.88
CA TYR A 291 15.10 23.33 -9.49
C TYR A 291 16.39 24.11 -9.18
N PRO A 292 17.03 24.74 -10.18
CA PRO A 292 18.27 25.48 -9.91
C PRO A 292 18.08 26.60 -8.88
N ASP A 293 17.01 27.37 -9.00
CA ASP A 293 16.65 28.40 -8.03
C ASP A 293 15.50 27.94 -7.14
N GLN A 294 15.87 27.36 -5.99
CA GLN A 294 14.97 26.83 -4.97
C GLN A 294 14.04 27.91 -4.38
N TRP A 295 14.52 29.16 -4.30
CA TRP A 295 13.74 30.26 -3.74
C TRP A 295 12.72 30.80 -4.73
N LYS A 296 13.12 30.93 -6.00
CA LYS A 296 12.21 31.34 -7.07
C LYS A 296 11.04 30.38 -7.20
N ILE A 297 11.29 29.07 -7.21
CA ILE A 297 10.21 28.09 -7.31
C ILE A 297 9.33 28.09 -6.04
N LEU A 298 9.91 28.19 -4.84
CA LEU A 298 9.12 28.26 -3.61
C LEU A 298 8.16 29.45 -3.63
N LEU A 299 8.66 30.64 -3.99
CA LEU A 299 7.90 31.88 -3.94
C LEU A 299 6.95 32.06 -5.14
N SER A 300 7.12 31.30 -6.23
CA SER A 300 6.19 31.32 -7.36
C SER A 300 4.88 30.59 -7.08
N LYS A 301 4.83 29.74 -6.05
CA LYS A 301 3.68 28.87 -5.79
C LYS A 301 2.50 29.66 -5.23
N PRO A 302 1.30 29.53 -5.83
CA PRO A 302 0.12 30.25 -5.37
C PRO A 302 -0.33 29.74 -4.01
N LYS A 303 -0.81 30.68 -3.18
CA LYS A 303 -1.53 30.35 -1.95
C LYS A 303 -3.02 30.29 -2.28
N LEU A 304 -3.69 29.18 -1.93
CA LEU A 304 -5.12 29.01 -2.14
C LEU A 304 -5.92 29.87 -1.17
N SER A 305 -6.98 30.51 -1.67
CA SER A 305 -7.94 31.22 -0.81
C SER A 305 -8.94 30.23 -0.21
N LYS A 306 -9.64 30.64 0.85
CA LYS A 306 -10.68 29.81 1.47
C LYS A 306 -11.85 29.59 0.50
N GLU A 307 -12.18 30.63 -0.26
CA GLU A 307 -13.25 30.62 -1.27
C GLU A 307 -12.92 29.60 -2.37
N PHE A 308 -11.69 29.58 -2.90
CA PHE A 308 -11.27 28.57 -3.88
C PHE A 308 -11.44 27.14 -3.36
N ILE A 309 -11.05 26.89 -2.10
CA ILE A 309 -11.19 25.57 -1.46
C ILE A 309 -12.67 25.16 -1.37
N GLU A 310 -13.53 26.07 -0.92
CA GLU A 310 -14.97 25.83 -0.77
C GLU A 310 -15.65 25.63 -2.13
N ASP A 311 -15.31 26.43 -3.14
CA ASP A 311 -15.83 26.31 -4.50
C ASP A 311 -15.47 24.95 -5.11
N LYS A 312 -14.21 24.51 -4.97
CA LYS A 312 -13.78 23.18 -5.43
C LYS A 312 -14.54 22.06 -4.72
N LEU A 313 -14.72 22.18 -3.40
CA LEU A 313 -15.51 21.21 -2.63
C LEU A 313 -16.97 21.15 -3.11
N GLN A 314 -17.58 22.28 -3.48
CA GLN A 314 -18.94 22.31 -4.04
C GLN A 314 -18.99 21.71 -5.45
N GLU A 315 -18.06 22.09 -6.33
CA GLU A 315 -17.91 21.55 -7.69
C GLU A 315 -17.85 20.02 -7.68
N TRP A 316 -16.99 19.45 -6.82
CA TRP A 316 -16.81 18.00 -6.69
C TRP A 316 -17.99 17.29 -6.02
N LYS A 317 -18.81 18.00 -5.23
CA LYS A 317 -20.06 17.46 -4.67
C LYS A 317 -21.13 17.33 -5.74
N ILE A 318 -21.34 18.36 -6.56
CA ILE A 318 -22.35 18.37 -7.63
C ILE A 318 -22.05 17.29 -8.68
N PHE A 319 -20.78 17.11 -9.03
CA PHE A 319 -20.38 16.04 -9.95
C PHE A 319 -20.70 14.64 -9.40
N ALA A 320 -20.62 14.46 -8.08
CA ALA A 320 -20.97 13.20 -7.44
C ALA A 320 -22.49 12.94 -7.37
N SER A 321 -23.33 13.98 -7.31
CA SER A 321 -24.80 13.85 -7.27
C SER A 321 -25.46 13.67 -8.64
N ASN A 322 -24.85 14.14 -9.73
CA ASN A 322 -25.41 14.06 -11.09
C ASN A 322 -25.28 12.67 -11.74
N LYS A 323 -24.58 11.72 -11.11
CA LYS A 323 -24.73 10.28 -11.38
C LYS A 323 -25.63 9.72 -10.29
N VAL A 324 -26.77 9.15 -10.68
CA VAL A 324 -27.84 8.62 -9.81
C VAL A 324 -27.26 7.86 -8.60
N ILE A 325 -27.16 8.55 -7.47
CA ILE A 325 -26.86 7.98 -6.15
C ILE A 325 -27.81 8.72 -5.21
N GLU A 326 -28.84 8.03 -4.73
CA GLU A 326 -29.71 8.55 -3.66
C GLU A 326 -28.85 8.73 -2.40
N ILE A 327 -28.67 9.99 -2.01
CA ILE A 327 -27.91 10.40 -0.83
C ILE A 327 -28.90 10.42 0.34
N ASN A 328 -28.91 9.35 1.13
CA ASN A 328 -29.37 9.45 2.51
C ASN A 328 -28.16 9.60 3.44
N GLU A 329 -28.24 10.64 4.27
CA GLU A 329 -27.47 10.91 5.49
C GLU A 329 -26.03 11.43 5.33
N ILE A 330 -25.94 12.74 5.12
CA ILE A 330 -24.73 13.55 5.35
C ILE A 330 -24.77 14.02 6.81
N TRP A 331 -24.29 13.19 7.74
CA TRP A 331 -23.75 13.66 9.02
C TRP A 331 -22.36 13.07 9.16
N GLU A 332 -21.38 13.97 9.05
CA GLU A 332 -19.96 13.73 9.13
C GLU A 332 -19.59 13.15 10.50
N GLN A 333 -19.32 11.84 10.57
CA GLN A 333 -18.40 11.31 11.57
C GLN A 333 -17.00 11.32 10.95
N ASP A 334 -16.10 12.08 11.58
CA ASP A 334 -14.68 12.17 11.28
C ASP A 334 -14.08 10.75 11.23
N GLY A 335 -13.97 10.19 10.03
CA GLY A 335 -13.72 8.76 9.83
C GLY A 335 -14.28 8.17 8.53
N GLU A 336 -15.35 8.75 7.96
CA GLU A 336 -15.90 8.27 6.68
C GLU A 336 -15.07 8.69 5.47
N LYS A 337 -14.78 7.73 4.58
CA LYS A 337 -13.72 7.83 3.57
C LYS A 337 -14.16 8.57 2.31
N PRO A 338 -13.22 9.20 1.58
CA PRO A 338 -13.50 9.83 0.31
C PRO A 338 -13.89 8.81 -0.78
N TRP A 339 -13.14 7.72 -0.94
CA TRP A 339 -13.38 6.73 -2.00
C TRP A 339 -14.51 5.73 -1.70
N ASP A 340 -15.03 5.66 -0.48
CA ASP A 340 -16.00 4.63 -0.07
C ASP A 340 -17.41 4.77 -0.70
N LYS A 341 -17.74 5.92 -1.30
CA LYS A 341 -19.13 6.19 -1.76
C LYS A 341 -19.41 5.86 -3.22
N ILE A 342 -18.40 5.54 -4.04
CA ILE A 342 -18.59 5.15 -5.45
C ILE A 342 -18.16 3.68 -5.61
N LYS A 343 -19.05 2.74 -5.32
CA LYS A 343 -18.66 1.31 -5.24
C LYS A 343 -18.77 0.54 -6.55
N ASP A 344 -19.35 1.14 -7.58
CA ASP A 344 -19.75 0.43 -8.79
C ASP A 344 -18.75 0.62 -9.94
N PHE A 345 -18.62 -0.42 -10.76
CA PHE A 345 -17.93 -0.33 -12.04
C PHE A 345 -18.85 0.33 -13.08
N TYR A 346 -18.26 0.97 -14.09
CA TYR A 346 -19.02 1.54 -15.20
C TYR A 346 -18.52 0.97 -16.52
N LYS A 347 -19.45 0.64 -17.42
CA LYS A 347 -19.10 0.12 -18.75
C LYS A 347 -18.20 1.05 -19.54
N CYS A 348 -18.35 2.37 -19.39
CA CYS A 348 -17.52 3.36 -20.07
C CYS A 348 -16.05 3.38 -19.62
N ASP A 349 -15.72 2.72 -18.50
CA ASP A 349 -14.33 2.62 -18.02
C ASP A 349 -13.55 1.49 -18.68
N VAL A 350 -14.19 0.69 -19.54
CA VAL A 350 -13.57 -0.45 -20.22
C VAL A 350 -13.71 -0.29 -21.73
N ASN A 351 -12.59 -0.21 -22.43
CA ASN A 351 -12.59 -0.27 -23.89
C ASN A 351 -12.65 -1.73 -24.35
N GLY A 352 -13.83 -2.21 -24.72
CA GLY A 352 -14.04 -3.59 -25.17
C GLY A 352 -14.37 -4.54 -24.01
N LYS A 353 -13.52 -5.55 -23.79
CA LYS A 353 -13.73 -6.61 -22.78
C LYS A 353 -12.69 -6.51 -21.67
N LEU A 354 -13.11 -6.76 -20.45
CA LEU A 354 -12.19 -6.84 -19.32
C LEU A 354 -11.47 -8.20 -19.36
N GLN A 355 -10.14 -8.18 -19.38
CA GLN A 355 -9.31 -9.38 -19.50
C GLN A 355 -8.81 -9.83 -18.13
N ILE A 356 -9.11 -11.08 -17.76
CA ILE A 356 -8.78 -11.69 -16.48
C ILE A 356 -7.96 -12.94 -16.70
N THR A 357 -6.81 -13.05 -16.06
CA THR A 357 -6.03 -14.29 -15.99
C THR A 357 -6.03 -14.81 -14.55
N LEU A 358 -6.45 -16.06 -14.36
CA LEU A 358 -6.45 -16.73 -13.06
C LEU A 358 -5.15 -17.54 -12.92
N ALA A 359 -4.37 -17.28 -11.87
CA ALA A 359 -3.20 -18.06 -11.51
C ALA A 359 -3.13 -18.21 -9.98
N ASP A 360 -2.04 -17.81 -9.32
CA ASP A 360 -2.00 -17.68 -7.86
C ASP A 360 -2.79 -16.46 -7.31
N GLY A 361 -3.26 -15.59 -8.20
CA GLY A 361 -4.20 -14.52 -7.91
C GLY A 361 -5.13 -14.29 -9.09
N VAL A 362 -5.91 -13.21 -9.03
CA VAL A 362 -6.70 -12.71 -10.15
C VAL A 362 -5.92 -11.57 -10.77
N TYR A 363 -5.49 -11.73 -12.02
CA TYR A 363 -4.72 -10.74 -12.76
C TYR A 363 -5.63 -10.04 -13.75
N ILE A 364 -5.71 -8.72 -13.67
CA ILE A 364 -6.53 -7.89 -14.54
C ILE A 364 -5.62 -7.06 -15.43
N LEU A 365 -5.74 -7.19 -16.75
CA LEU A 365 -4.97 -6.37 -17.70
C LEU A 365 -5.45 -4.91 -17.66
N THR A 366 -4.51 -3.98 -17.59
CA THR A 366 -4.80 -2.54 -17.41
C THR A 366 -4.89 -1.75 -18.71
N GLU A 367 -4.37 -2.27 -19.83
CA GLU A 367 -4.20 -1.54 -21.10
C GLU A 367 -5.50 -0.89 -21.61
N ASN A 368 -6.64 -1.55 -21.41
CA ASN A 368 -7.95 -1.07 -21.86
C ASN A 368 -8.85 -0.54 -20.75
N LEU A 369 -8.29 -0.28 -19.57
CA LEU A 369 -9.02 0.16 -18.38
C LEU A 369 -8.74 1.64 -18.07
N ALA A 370 -9.80 2.43 -17.87
CA ALA A 370 -9.65 3.79 -17.37
C ALA A 370 -9.13 3.80 -15.92
N PRO A 371 -8.40 4.86 -15.49
CA PRO A 371 -7.87 4.96 -14.13
C PRO A 371 -8.92 4.75 -13.04
N ARG A 372 -10.16 5.22 -13.26
CA ARG A 372 -11.27 4.99 -12.32
C ARG A 372 -11.49 3.52 -12.00
N ILE A 373 -11.67 2.64 -12.99
CA ILE A 373 -11.93 1.22 -12.71
C ILE A 373 -10.69 0.51 -12.17
N GLN A 374 -9.48 0.90 -12.61
CA GLN A 374 -8.23 0.40 -12.06
C GLN A 374 -8.15 0.64 -10.54
N ASN A 375 -8.39 1.88 -10.09
CA ASN A 375 -8.42 2.22 -8.67
C ASN A 375 -9.52 1.45 -7.91
N ARG A 376 -10.71 1.27 -8.51
CA ARG A 376 -11.79 0.47 -7.91
C ARG A 376 -11.44 -1.00 -7.74
N ILE A 377 -10.66 -1.57 -8.66
CA ILE A 377 -10.16 -2.94 -8.56
C ILE A 377 -9.15 -3.03 -7.39
N ARG A 378 -8.22 -2.07 -7.27
CA ARG A 378 -7.29 -2.06 -6.12
C ARG A 378 -8.01 -1.90 -4.78
N GLU A 379 -9.06 -1.09 -4.73
CA GLU A 379 -9.89 -0.91 -3.53
C GLU A 379 -10.54 -2.22 -3.07
N LEU A 380 -10.89 -3.14 -3.97
CA LEU A 380 -11.42 -4.47 -3.58
C LEU A 380 -10.44 -5.24 -2.70
N ALA A 381 -9.13 -5.03 -2.92
CA ALA A 381 -8.07 -5.69 -2.18
C ALA A 381 -7.57 -4.87 -0.97
N ALA A 382 -8.25 -3.78 -0.60
CA ALA A 382 -7.91 -2.94 0.54
C ALA A 382 -9.00 -2.98 1.63
N PHE A 383 -8.60 -3.04 2.89
CA PHE A 383 -9.54 -2.98 4.01
C PHE A 383 -8.97 -2.23 5.23
N PRO A 384 -9.82 -1.71 6.13
CA PRO A 384 -9.38 -0.94 7.30
C PRO A 384 -8.44 -1.75 8.21
N ASN A 385 -7.35 -1.15 8.67
CA ASN A 385 -6.41 -1.75 9.61
C ASN A 385 -6.94 -1.63 11.05
N PRO A 386 -7.42 -2.71 11.70
CA PRO A 386 -8.02 -2.62 13.04
C PRO A 386 -7.05 -2.10 14.10
N ALA A 387 -5.74 -2.38 13.94
CA ALA A 387 -4.71 -1.88 14.85
C ALA A 387 -4.62 -0.35 14.82
N PHE A 388 -4.77 0.27 13.64
CA PHE A 388 -4.77 1.72 13.49
C PHE A 388 -5.92 2.36 14.29
N TYR A 389 -7.15 1.89 14.06
CA TYR A 389 -8.33 2.46 14.71
C TYR A 389 -8.34 2.20 16.22
N LYS A 390 -7.87 1.03 16.66
CA LYS A 390 -7.69 0.73 18.08
C LYS A 390 -6.71 1.69 18.75
N ASN A 391 -5.55 1.92 18.14
CA ASN A 391 -4.57 2.86 18.67
C ASN A 391 -5.11 4.29 18.68
N GLN A 392 -5.82 4.70 17.63
CA GLN A 392 -6.43 6.03 17.54
C GLN A 392 -7.43 6.25 18.68
N ALA A 393 -8.33 5.29 18.92
CA ALA A 393 -9.29 5.34 20.02
C ALA A 393 -8.63 5.36 21.40
N MET A 394 -7.47 4.71 21.55
CA MET A 394 -6.68 4.69 22.78
C MET A 394 -5.71 5.89 22.93
N GLY A 395 -5.64 6.79 21.96
CA GLY A 395 -4.66 7.89 21.93
C GLY A 395 -3.20 7.43 21.80
N LEU A 396 -2.97 6.21 21.32
CA LEU A 396 -1.66 5.63 21.06
C LEU A 396 -1.14 6.03 19.67
N SER A 397 0.19 6.02 19.51
CA SER A 397 0.83 6.40 18.24
C SER A 397 0.53 5.39 17.13
N ASN A 398 0.11 5.90 15.97
CA ASN A 398 -0.01 5.15 14.72
C ASN A 398 1.17 5.36 13.78
N PHE A 399 2.30 5.84 14.29
CA PHE A 399 3.47 6.14 13.46
C PHE A 399 3.93 4.97 12.58
N ALA A 400 3.69 3.71 12.97
CA ALA A 400 4.09 2.55 12.16
C ALA A 400 2.92 1.71 11.63
N ASN A 401 1.69 2.21 11.74
CA ASN A 401 0.51 1.50 11.24
C ASN A 401 -0.16 2.36 10.18
N SER A 402 -0.31 1.83 8.97
CA SER A 402 -1.16 2.41 7.94
C SER A 402 -2.64 2.29 8.35
N ARG A 403 -3.49 3.17 7.82
CA ARG A 403 -4.94 3.12 8.11
C ARG A 403 -5.62 1.96 7.37
N TYR A 404 -5.00 1.46 6.29
CA TYR A 404 -5.48 0.35 5.49
C TYR A 404 -4.42 -0.73 5.27
N ILE A 405 -4.90 -1.96 5.12
CA ILE A 405 -4.12 -3.09 4.66
C ILE A 405 -4.53 -3.32 3.21
N TYR A 406 -3.56 -3.28 2.29
CA TYR A 406 -3.74 -3.58 0.87
C TYR A 406 -3.05 -4.91 0.55
N LEU A 407 -3.80 -5.86 -0.02
CA LEU A 407 -3.32 -7.20 -0.39
C LEU A 407 -3.14 -7.38 -1.91
N GLY A 408 -3.41 -6.34 -2.71
CA GLY A 408 -3.17 -6.35 -4.15
C GLY A 408 -1.73 -5.99 -4.51
N ARG A 409 -1.38 -6.14 -5.78
CA ARG A 409 -0.07 -5.75 -6.35
C ARG A 409 -0.24 -5.27 -7.78
N ASP A 410 0.60 -4.35 -8.21
CA ASP A 410 0.73 -3.96 -9.61
C ASP A 410 1.96 -4.66 -10.19
N GLU A 411 1.76 -5.50 -11.22
CA GLU A 411 2.79 -6.33 -11.84
C GLU A 411 2.82 -6.08 -13.35
N GLY A 412 3.69 -5.17 -13.78
CA GLY A 412 3.77 -4.75 -15.19
C GLY A 412 2.47 -4.11 -15.65
N GLN A 413 1.78 -4.75 -16.59
CA GLN A 413 0.49 -4.28 -17.12
C GLN A 413 -0.73 -4.87 -16.38
N TYR A 414 -0.52 -5.55 -15.26
CA TYR A 414 -1.59 -6.23 -14.52
C TYR A 414 -1.80 -5.64 -13.13
N ILE A 415 -3.07 -5.49 -12.75
CA ILE A 415 -3.46 -5.37 -11.34
C ILE A 415 -3.78 -6.77 -10.84
N ARG A 416 -3.01 -7.23 -9.85
CA ARG A 416 -3.21 -8.53 -9.20
C ARG A 416 -3.97 -8.32 -7.90
N ILE A 417 -5.13 -8.98 -7.76
CA ILE A 417 -5.90 -9.01 -6.52
C ILE A 417 -5.99 -10.44 -5.95
N PRO A 418 -6.22 -10.59 -4.63
CA PRO A 418 -6.46 -11.88 -4.01
C PRO A 418 -7.59 -12.69 -4.68
N ARG A 419 -7.42 -14.02 -4.75
CA ARG A 419 -8.33 -14.92 -5.48
C ARG A 419 -9.77 -14.94 -4.95
N GLY A 420 -9.95 -14.76 -3.64
CA GLY A 420 -11.27 -14.74 -3.01
C GLY A 420 -12.13 -13.56 -3.45
N LEU A 421 -11.55 -12.56 -4.11
CA LEU A 421 -12.26 -11.40 -4.65
C LEU A 421 -12.78 -11.62 -6.08
N LEU A 422 -12.54 -12.78 -6.68
CA LEU A 422 -12.98 -13.07 -8.05
C LEU A 422 -14.50 -12.92 -8.19
N GLU A 423 -15.26 -13.52 -7.26
CA GLU A 423 -16.73 -13.51 -7.30
C GLU A 423 -17.28 -12.08 -7.17
N ASP A 424 -16.80 -11.32 -6.17
CA ASP A 424 -17.15 -9.91 -5.97
C ASP A 424 -16.83 -9.06 -7.21
N MET A 425 -15.65 -9.26 -7.80
CA MET A 425 -15.24 -8.54 -9.00
C MET A 425 -16.15 -8.88 -10.19
N THR A 426 -16.42 -10.15 -10.43
CA THR A 426 -17.30 -10.59 -11.53
C THR A 426 -18.73 -10.07 -11.35
N ALA A 427 -19.27 -10.11 -10.13
CA ALA A 427 -20.59 -9.59 -9.82
C ALA A 427 -20.69 -8.08 -10.09
N LYS A 428 -19.64 -7.31 -9.78
CA LYS A 428 -19.56 -5.88 -10.11
C LYS A 428 -19.49 -5.63 -11.62
N CYS A 429 -18.74 -6.45 -12.37
CA CYS A 429 -18.72 -6.38 -13.83
C CYS A 429 -20.10 -6.67 -14.43
N ASP A 430 -20.76 -7.72 -13.96
CA ASP A 430 -22.09 -8.13 -14.44
C ASP A 430 -23.14 -7.05 -14.19
N LYS A 431 -23.15 -6.49 -12.97
CA LYS A 431 -24.01 -5.35 -12.61
C LYS A 431 -23.77 -4.14 -13.51
N ALA A 432 -22.53 -3.91 -13.92
CA ALA A 432 -22.15 -2.81 -14.81
C ALA A 432 -22.34 -3.11 -16.31
N GLY A 433 -22.69 -4.35 -16.68
CA GLY A 433 -22.77 -4.80 -18.08
C GLY A 433 -21.41 -4.85 -18.79
N ILE A 434 -20.33 -5.10 -18.03
CA ILE A 434 -18.96 -5.29 -18.53
C ILE A 434 -18.75 -6.76 -18.87
N VAL A 435 -18.32 -7.05 -20.09
CA VAL A 435 -18.03 -8.42 -20.53
C VAL A 435 -16.64 -8.82 -20.08
N ASN A 436 -16.54 -9.93 -19.33
CA ASN A 436 -15.27 -10.51 -18.88
C ASN A 436 -14.77 -11.57 -19.87
N CYS A 437 -13.46 -11.62 -20.10
CA CYS A 437 -12.77 -12.71 -20.79
C CYS A 437 -11.77 -13.32 -19.83
N VAL A 438 -11.94 -14.61 -19.50
CA VAL A 438 -11.17 -15.28 -18.44
C VAL A 438 -10.28 -16.36 -19.03
N TRP A 439 -8.98 -16.28 -18.74
CA TRP A 439 -7.99 -17.33 -18.99
C TRP A 439 -7.62 -18.02 -17.67
N ASP A 440 -7.72 -19.34 -17.62
CA ASP A 440 -7.46 -20.12 -16.41
C ASP A 440 -6.09 -20.81 -16.47
N GLU A 441 -5.08 -20.16 -15.91
CA GLU A 441 -3.69 -20.62 -15.77
C GLU A 441 -3.43 -21.26 -14.38
N ARG A 442 -4.49 -21.59 -13.63
CA ARG A 442 -4.36 -22.28 -12.34
C ARG A 442 -3.92 -23.72 -12.54
N CYS A 443 -3.16 -24.21 -11.58
CA CYS A 443 -2.76 -25.61 -11.53
C CYS A 443 -3.97 -26.49 -11.22
N ARG A 444 -4.36 -27.33 -12.18
CA ARG A 444 -5.40 -28.36 -11.99
C ARG A 444 -4.89 -29.56 -11.20
N GLY A 445 -3.56 -29.66 -11.02
CA GLY A 445 -2.90 -30.78 -10.38
C GLY A 445 -2.90 -32.06 -11.21
N ASN A 446 -2.45 -33.13 -10.58
CA ASN A 446 -2.47 -34.48 -11.14
C ASN A 446 -3.69 -35.23 -10.64
N ALA A 447 -4.37 -35.96 -11.51
CA ALA A 447 -5.46 -36.85 -11.11
C ALA A 447 -4.92 -37.98 -10.23
N ILE A 448 -5.64 -38.32 -9.16
CA ILE A 448 -5.29 -39.40 -8.24
C ILE A 448 -6.44 -40.40 -8.11
N ARG A 449 -6.12 -41.70 -8.02
CA ARG A 449 -7.05 -42.80 -7.77
C ARG A 449 -7.34 -42.89 -6.28
N VAL A 450 -8.35 -42.13 -5.85
CA VAL A 450 -8.78 -42.08 -4.45
C VAL A 450 -10.30 -42.26 -4.34
N SER A 451 -10.72 -42.96 -3.28
CA SER A 451 -12.14 -43.12 -2.92
C SER A 451 -12.35 -42.94 -1.41
N PHE A 452 -13.54 -42.49 -1.03
CA PHE A 452 -13.93 -42.29 0.37
C PHE A 452 -14.57 -43.57 0.92
N GLN A 453 -14.07 -44.06 2.06
CA GLN A 453 -14.53 -45.30 2.69
C GLN A 453 -15.32 -45.08 4.00
N GLY A 454 -15.70 -43.84 4.30
CA GLY A 454 -16.53 -43.49 5.45
C GLY A 454 -18.00 -43.23 5.12
N GLN A 455 -18.81 -42.94 6.14
CA GLN A 455 -20.17 -42.40 6.00
C GLN A 455 -20.23 -40.99 6.60
N LEU A 456 -20.74 -40.03 5.83
CA LEU A 456 -20.96 -38.67 6.30
C LEU A 456 -22.27 -38.56 7.08
N LYS A 457 -22.28 -37.73 8.12
CA LYS A 457 -23.53 -37.27 8.76
C LYS A 457 -24.30 -36.35 7.82
N GLU A 458 -25.62 -36.25 7.97
CA GLU A 458 -26.45 -35.37 7.14
C GLU A 458 -25.94 -33.92 7.09
N SER A 459 -25.56 -33.37 8.25
CA SER A 459 -24.98 -32.02 8.34
C SER A 459 -23.65 -31.88 7.57
N GLN A 460 -22.84 -32.94 7.53
CA GLN A 460 -21.58 -32.95 6.79
C GLN A 460 -21.81 -33.05 5.27
N ILE A 461 -22.85 -33.76 4.83
CA ILE A 461 -23.25 -33.83 3.42
C ILE A 461 -23.59 -32.44 2.91
N LEU A 462 -24.42 -31.69 3.65
CA LEU A 462 -24.77 -30.31 3.30
C LEU A 462 -23.53 -29.42 3.18
N ALA A 463 -22.60 -29.54 4.13
CA ALA A 463 -21.35 -28.79 4.11
C ALA A 463 -20.46 -29.12 2.90
N VAL A 464 -20.27 -30.41 2.60
CA VAL A 464 -19.50 -30.85 1.43
C VAL A 464 -20.11 -30.33 0.13
N GLU A 465 -21.42 -30.50 -0.04
CA GLU A 465 -22.09 -30.08 -1.28
C GLU A 465 -22.09 -28.57 -1.46
N ALA A 466 -22.13 -27.78 -0.38
CA ALA A 466 -21.93 -26.34 -0.44
C ALA A 466 -20.49 -25.99 -0.89
N MET A 467 -19.48 -26.58 -0.24
CA MET A 467 -18.07 -26.31 -0.55
C MET A 467 -17.70 -26.73 -1.98
N LEU A 468 -18.23 -27.85 -2.49
CA LEU A 468 -17.91 -28.35 -3.83
C LEU A 468 -18.43 -27.49 -4.98
N ARG A 469 -19.46 -26.65 -4.74
CA ARG A 469 -20.01 -25.69 -5.73
C ARG A 469 -19.04 -24.56 -6.04
N HIS A 470 -18.17 -24.24 -5.10
CA HIS A 470 -17.17 -23.19 -5.23
C HIS A 470 -15.79 -23.81 -5.42
N GLU A 471 -14.90 -23.09 -6.09
CA GLU A 471 -13.50 -23.51 -6.25
C GLU A 471 -12.65 -23.08 -5.05
N THR A 472 -13.13 -22.12 -4.28
CA THR A 472 -12.52 -21.58 -3.07
C THR A 472 -13.58 -21.29 -2.02
N GLY A 473 -13.28 -21.44 -0.74
CA GLY A 473 -14.19 -21.07 0.35
C GLY A 473 -13.67 -21.48 1.73
N ILE A 474 -14.37 -21.06 2.79
CA ILE A 474 -14.03 -21.37 4.18
C ILE A 474 -15.17 -22.13 4.85
N LEU A 475 -14.95 -23.40 5.19
CA LEU A 475 -15.90 -24.13 6.02
C LEU A 475 -15.81 -23.68 7.49
N HIS A 476 -16.84 -22.98 7.95
CA HIS A 476 -17.04 -22.68 9.37
C HIS A 476 -17.84 -23.80 10.04
N ALA A 477 -17.18 -24.58 10.91
CA ALA A 477 -17.82 -25.65 11.65
C ALA A 477 -17.20 -25.87 13.03
N ALA A 478 -18.05 -26.08 14.04
CA ALA A 478 -17.64 -26.29 15.43
C ALA A 478 -16.64 -27.46 15.59
N THR A 479 -15.89 -27.43 16.70
CA THR A 479 -15.07 -28.58 17.10
C THR A 479 -15.95 -29.84 17.22
N ALA A 480 -15.38 -31.01 16.91
CA ALA A 480 -16.11 -32.28 16.80
C ALA A 480 -17.16 -32.40 15.67
N PHE A 481 -17.33 -31.39 14.80
CA PHE A 481 -18.13 -31.54 13.57
C PHE A 481 -17.56 -32.60 12.61
N GLY A 482 -16.25 -32.87 12.69
CA GLY A 482 -15.54 -33.77 11.79
C GLY A 482 -14.99 -33.06 10.55
N LYS A 483 -14.41 -31.87 10.71
CA LYS A 483 -13.79 -31.08 9.63
C LYS A 483 -12.83 -31.91 8.77
N THR A 484 -11.96 -32.70 9.42
CA THR A 484 -11.02 -33.58 8.71
C THR A 484 -11.72 -34.63 7.85
N VAL A 485 -12.84 -35.20 8.32
CA VAL A 485 -13.64 -36.19 7.55
C VAL A 485 -14.26 -35.53 6.31
N VAL A 486 -14.77 -34.31 6.47
CA VAL A 486 -15.29 -33.49 5.37
C VAL A 486 -14.19 -33.22 4.34
N CYS A 487 -13.00 -32.81 4.78
CA CYS A 487 -11.85 -32.61 3.90
C CYS A 487 -11.44 -33.88 3.15
N CYS A 488 -11.39 -35.04 3.83
CA CYS A 488 -11.13 -36.32 3.18
C CYS A 488 -12.19 -36.60 2.09
N ASN A 489 -13.48 -36.39 2.38
CA ASN A 489 -14.52 -36.55 1.38
C ASN A 489 -14.32 -35.61 0.18
N MET A 490 -13.96 -34.34 0.42
CA MET A 490 -13.65 -33.39 -0.66
C MET A 490 -12.46 -33.85 -1.51
N ILE A 491 -11.39 -34.40 -0.91
CA ILE A 491 -10.26 -35.02 -1.64
C ILE A 491 -10.77 -36.15 -2.54
N ALA A 492 -11.60 -37.05 -2.01
CA ALA A 492 -12.16 -38.16 -2.78
C ALA A 492 -13.11 -37.73 -3.90
N ARG A 493 -13.76 -36.57 -3.77
CA ARG A 493 -14.68 -36.01 -4.77
C ARG A 493 -13.93 -35.26 -5.87
N LYS A 494 -12.90 -34.47 -5.51
CA LYS A 494 -12.09 -33.72 -6.47
C LYS A 494 -11.04 -34.59 -7.19
N LYS A 495 -10.53 -35.65 -6.54
CA LYS A 495 -9.57 -36.63 -7.09
C LYS A 495 -8.33 -36.01 -7.74
N VAL A 496 -7.81 -34.95 -7.13
CA VAL A 496 -6.56 -34.31 -7.55
C VAL A 496 -5.56 -34.33 -6.41
N ASN A 497 -4.28 -34.27 -6.76
CA ASN A 497 -3.23 -34.19 -5.76
C ASN A 497 -3.43 -32.98 -4.83
N THR A 498 -3.22 -33.22 -3.53
CA THR A 498 -3.65 -32.31 -2.48
C THR A 498 -2.52 -31.98 -1.51
N LEU A 499 -2.39 -30.70 -1.17
CA LEU A 499 -1.55 -30.22 -0.07
C LEU A 499 -2.43 -29.80 1.11
N ILE A 500 -2.17 -30.35 2.28
CA ILE A 500 -2.83 -29.99 3.54
C ILE A 500 -1.84 -29.14 4.35
N LEU A 501 -2.19 -27.88 4.58
CA LEU A 501 -1.39 -26.92 5.32
C LEU A 501 -1.84 -26.86 6.78
N LEU A 502 -0.89 -27.12 7.68
CA LEU A 502 -1.09 -27.11 9.12
C LEU A 502 -0.22 -26.03 9.78
N GLN A 503 -0.71 -25.52 10.91
CA GLN A 503 0.05 -24.59 11.75
C GLN A 503 0.84 -25.30 12.85
N SER A 504 0.37 -26.45 13.33
CA SER A 504 0.97 -27.19 14.44
C SER A 504 1.33 -28.62 14.04
N SER A 505 2.53 -29.05 14.43
CA SER A 505 3.00 -30.41 14.17
C SER A 505 2.20 -31.48 14.91
N ALA A 506 1.52 -31.10 16.00
CA ALA A 506 0.64 -32.01 16.75
C ALA A 506 -0.54 -32.53 15.90
N LEU A 507 -0.93 -31.81 14.85
CA LEU A 507 -2.03 -32.17 13.96
C LEU A 507 -1.60 -33.12 12.84
N ILE A 508 -0.31 -33.27 12.56
CA ILE A 508 0.18 -34.09 11.43
C ILE A 508 -0.29 -35.54 11.59
N GLY A 509 0.02 -36.17 12.74
CA GLY A 509 -0.38 -37.56 12.98
C GLY A 509 -1.90 -37.77 12.97
N GLN A 510 -2.67 -36.78 13.43
CA GLN A 510 -4.14 -36.84 13.39
C GLN A 510 -4.66 -36.83 11.94
N TRP A 511 -4.10 -35.97 11.10
CA TRP A 511 -4.45 -35.90 9.68
C TRP A 511 -4.07 -37.17 8.93
N GLU A 512 -2.91 -37.75 9.22
CA GLU A 512 -2.50 -39.00 8.61
C GLU A 512 -3.42 -40.16 8.97
N SER A 513 -3.70 -40.34 10.27
CA SER A 513 -4.65 -41.36 10.69
C SER A 513 -6.02 -41.14 10.07
N ALA A 514 -6.46 -39.89 9.91
CA ALA A 514 -7.72 -39.60 9.24
C ALA A 514 -7.69 -39.98 7.74
N ILE A 515 -6.63 -39.65 7.02
CA ILE A 515 -6.47 -40.02 5.60
C ILE A 515 -6.46 -41.55 5.46
N GLU A 516 -5.67 -42.25 6.27
CA GLU A 516 -5.59 -43.72 6.26
C GLU A 516 -6.93 -44.38 6.58
N ASN A 517 -7.70 -43.81 7.51
CA ASN A 517 -9.00 -44.36 7.91
C ASN A 517 -10.11 -44.05 6.91
N PHE A 518 -10.13 -42.86 6.29
CA PHE A 518 -11.26 -42.39 5.48
C PHE A 518 -11.02 -42.44 3.97
N LEU A 519 -9.77 -42.65 3.51
CA LEU A 519 -9.42 -42.70 2.09
C LEU A 519 -8.76 -44.01 1.70
N THR A 520 -9.23 -44.59 0.61
CA THR A 520 -8.51 -45.64 -0.12
C THR A 520 -7.76 -44.98 -1.27
N ILE A 521 -6.43 -44.99 -1.23
CA ILE A 521 -5.55 -44.35 -2.23
C ILE A 521 -4.82 -45.46 -2.99
N ASP A 522 -5.16 -45.64 -4.25
CA ASP A 522 -4.59 -46.66 -5.14
C ASP A 522 -3.55 -46.03 -6.08
N GLU A 523 -2.49 -45.45 -5.50
CA GLU A 523 -1.39 -44.83 -6.23
C GLU A 523 -0.09 -45.60 -6.07
N GLU A 524 0.76 -45.56 -7.09
CA GLU A 524 2.09 -46.14 -7.00
C GLU A 524 2.99 -45.31 -6.07
N LEU A 525 3.85 -45.99 -5.30
CA LEU A 525 4.79 -45.32 -4.41
C LEU A 525 5.84 -44.55 -5.23
N PRO A 526 5.91 -43.21 -5.10
CA PRO A 526 6.77 -42.42 -5.95
C PRO A 526 8.26 -42.71 -5.73
N GLU A 527 9.02 -42.65 -6.81
CA GLU A 527 10.48 -42.73 -6.79
C GLU A 527 11.09 -41.34 -6.56
N TYR A 528 12.20 -41.31 -5.82
CA TYR A 528 12.99 -40.10 -5.58
C TYR A 528 14.48 -40.42 -5.65
N GLU A 529 15.27 -39.42 -6.03
CA GLU A 529 16.72 -39.53 -6.11
C GLU A 529 17.36 -38.90 -4.86
N THR A 530 18.26 -39.63 -4.21
CA THR A 530 19.04 -39.08 -3.09
C THR A 530 20.14 -38.15 -3.61
N PRO A 531 20.73 -37.25 -2.79
CA PRO A 531 21.85 -36.40 -3.22
C PRO A 531 23.07 -37.17 -3.78
N THR A 532 23.18 -38.47 -3.50
CA THR A 532 24.22 -39.36 -4.03
C THR A 532 23.84 -40.08 -5.33
N GLY A 533 22.74 -39.69 -5.98
CA GLY A 533 22.27 -40.22 -7.27
C GLY A 533 21.49 -41.54 -7.18
N ARG A 534 21.28 -42.10 -5.98
CA ARG A 534 20.55 -43.36 -5.81
C ARG A 534 19.03 -43.15 -5.93
N LYS A 535 18.37 -43.91 -6.80
CA LYS A 535 16.90 -43.99 -6.88
C LYS A 535 16.35 -44.84 -5.73
N LYS A 536 15.39 -44.31 -4.99
CA LYS A 536 14.66 -44.99 -3.91
C LYS A 536 13.15 -44.79 -4.08
N ARG A 537 12.36 -45.73 -3.58
CA ARG A 537 10.89 -45.58 -3.49
C ARG A 537 10.48 -45.04 -2.13
N ARG A 538 9.44 -44.19 -2.12
CA ARG A 538 8.77 -43.77 -0.89
C ARG A 538 8.11 -44.96 -0.21
N LYS A 539 7.91 -44.86 1.11
CA LYS A 539 7.26 -45.92 1.92
C LYS A 539 5.75 -45.74 2.04
N SER A 540 5.25 -44.55 1.73
CA SER A 540 3.84 -44.17 1.79
C SER A 540 3.51 -43.28 0.61
N VAL A 541 2.25 -43.32 0.19
CA VAL A 541 1.65 -42.36 -0.75
C VAL A 541 1.35 -41.01 -0.10
N ILE A 542 1.27 -40.98 1.23
CA ILE A 542 1.11 -39.77 2.04
C ILE A 542 2.50 -39.21 2.36
N GLY A 543 2.78 -37.97 1.96
CA GLY A 543 4.04 -37.31 2.28
C GLY A 543 3.92 -36.30 3.41
N ARG A 544 5.08 -35.93 3.97
CA ARG A 544 5.19 -34.99 5.09
C ARG A 544 6.26 -33.95 4.82
N LEU A 545 5.97 -32.69 5.14
CA LEU A 545 6.95 -31.62 5.18
C LEU A 545 6.93 -30.90 6.53
N GLN A 546 7.96 -31.14 7.34
CA GLN A 546 8.10 -30.55 8.68
C GLN A 546 9.57 -30.30 9.02
N GLY A 547 9.93 -29.03 9.25
CA GLY A 547 11.31 -28.66 9.55
C GLY A 547 12.24 -29.11 8.43
N ALA A 548 13.30 -29.86 8.76
CA ALA A 548 14.21 -30.43 7.77
C ALA A 548 13.69 -31.71 7.10
N HIS A 549 12.64 -32.33 7.63
CA HIS A 549 12.08 -33.57 7.09
C HIS A 549 11.19 -33.27 5.88
N ASP A 550 11.59 -33.80 4.73
CA ASP A 550 10.83 -33.74 3.48
C ASP A 550 10.69 -35.16 2.89
N SER A 551 9.48 -35.69 3.01
CA SER A 551 9.05 -36.92 2.36
C SER A 551 7.89 -36.68 1.41
N THR A 552 7.76 -35.47 0.87
CA THR A 552 6.68 -35.11 -0.04
C THR A 552 6.62 -36.06 -1.24
N THR A 553 5.40 -36.44 -1.62
CA THR A 553 5.11 -37.43 -2.68
C THR A 553 4.57 -36.78 -3.94
N GLY A 554 3.86 -35.66 -3.80
CA GLY A 554 3.09 -35.00 -4.84
C GLY A 554 1.69 -35.60 -5.04
N ILE A 555 1.24 -36.49 -4.14
CA ILE A 555 -0.07 -37.16 -4.17
C ILE A 555 -0.99 -36.53 -3.13
N ILE A 556 -0.81 -36.87 -1.85
CA ILE A 556 -1.45 -36.18 -0.73
C ILE A 556 -0.34 -35.88 0.27
N ASP A 557 -0.07 -34.60 0.48
CA ASP A 557 1.04 -34.14 1.30
C ASP A 557 0.54 -33.29 2.47
N ILE A 558 1.05 -33.55 3.67
CA ILE A 558 0.77 -32.76 4.86
C ILE A 558 2.00 -31.92 5.18
N ALA A 559 1.83 -30.60 5.24
CA ALA A 559 2.95 -29.68 5.41
C ALA A 559 2.66 -28.63 6.48
N MET A 560 3.71 -28.30 7.23
CA MET A 560 3.72 -27.11 8.07
C MET A 560 3.91 -25.87 7.18
N ALA A 561 3.09 -24.83 7.36
CA ALA A 561 3.21 -23.61 6.55
C ALA A 561 4.62 -23.00 6.58
N GLY A 562 5.24 -22.91 7.77
CA GLY A 562 6.63 -22.44 7.92
C GLY A 562 7.71 -23.37 7.38
N SER A 563 7.36 -24.59 6.95
CA SER A 563 8.28 -25.49 6.24
C SER A 563 8.14 -25.41 4.72
N ILE A 564 6.99 -24.93 4.22
CA ILE A 564 6.76 -24.66 2.79
C ILE A 564 7.51 -23.41 2.34
N CYS A 565 7.56 -22.36 3.17
CA CYS A 565 8.36 -21.16 2.92
C CYS A 565 9.50 -21.09 3.93
N LYS A 566 10.74 -21.29 3.47
CA LYS A 566 11.96 -21.21 4.30
C LYS A 566 12.84 -20.09 3.79
N LYS A 567 13.08 -19.06 4.62
CA LYS A 567 13.93 -17.91 4.28
C LYS A 567 13.53 -17.23 2.95
N GLY A 568 12.23 -17.17 2.65
CA GLY A 568 11.70 -16.57 1.42
C GLY A 568 11.71 -17.49 0.19
N GLU A 569 12.24 -18.71 0.31
CA GLU A 569 12.19 -19.70 -0.77
C GLU A 569 11.04 -20.68 -0.55
N PHE A 570 10.21 -20.84 -1.58
CA PHE A 570 9.10 -21.79 -1.58
C PHE A 570 9.57 -23.18 -1.99
N HIS A 571 8.99 -24.20 -1.35
CA HIS A 571 9.17 -25.59 -1.75
C HIS A 571 8.76 -25.80 -3.23
N ASN A 572 9.59 -26.48 -4.01
CA ASN A 572 9.43 -26.64 -5.47
C ASN A 572 8.04 -27.17 -5.87
N ARG A 573 7.48 -28.10 -5.09
CA ARG A 573 6.18 -28.71 -5.37
C ARG A 573 4.97 -27.80 -5.08
N LEU A 574 5.14 -26.64 -4.44
CA LEU A 574 4.01 -25.79 -4.02
C LEU A 574 3.06 -25.43 -5.18
N LYS A 575 3.61 -25.29 -6.39
CA LYS A 575 2.84 -24.92 -7.60
C LYS A 575 2.27 -26.13 -8.35
N GLU A 576 2.51 -27.36 -7.90
CA GLU A 576 2.12 -28.62 -8.57
C GLU A 576 0.80 -29.21 -8.06
N TYR A 577 0.28 -28.72 -6.93
CA TYR A 577 -0.95 -29.26 -6.34
C TYR A 577 -2.20 -28.68 -7.00
N GLY A 578 -3.18 -29.55 -7.27
CA GLY A 578 -4.50 -29.15 -7.78
C GLY A 578 -5.45 -28.67 -6.69
N MET A 579 -5.23 -29.12 -5.45
CA MET A 579 -6.00 -28.71 -4.29
C MET A 579 -5.11 -28.36 -3.09
N VAL A 580 -5.46 -27.28 -2.37
CA VAL A 580 -4.88 -26.91 -1.08
C VAL A 580 -5.97 -26.82 -0.03
N ILE A 581 -5.75 -27.43 1.13
CA ILE A 581 -6.64 -27.35 2.29
C ILE A 581 -5.85 -26.74 3.45
N VAL A 582 -6.37 -25.67 4.04
CA VAL A 582 -5.79 -25.02 5.22
C VAL A 582 -6.61 -25.38 6.45
N ASP A 583 -6.01 -26.14 7.35
CA ASP A 583 -6.64 -26.44 8.63
C ASP A 583 -6.42 -25.31 9.64
N GLU A 584 -7.43 -25.07 10.46
CA GLU A 584 -7.53 -23.92 11.36
C GLU A 584 -7.13 -22.59 10.70
N CYS A 585 -7.74 -22.34 9.53
CA CYS A 585 -7.44 -21.20 8.67
C CYS A 585 -7.66 -19.82 9.30
N HIS A 586 -8.27 -19.70 10.47
CA HIS A 586 -8.30 -18.44 11.22
C HIS A 586 -6.89 -17.94 11.58
N HIS A 587 -5.89 -18.83 11.61
CA HIS A 587 -4.48 -18.48 11.74
C HIS A 587 -3.77 -18.13 10.43
N ALA A 588 -4.44 -18.25 9.27
CA ALA A 588 -3.85 -18.04 7.94
C ALA A 588 -3.47 -16.58 7.62
N ALA A 589 -3.81 -15.62 8.49
CA ALA A 589 -3.35 -14.24 8.37
C ALA A 589 -2.03 -13.93 9.11
N SER A 590 -1.22 -14.96 9.42
CA SER A 590 0.19 -14.71 9.74
C SER A 590 0.97 -14.43 8.45
N ASP A 591 2.03 -13.62 8.52
CA ASP A 591 2.80 -13.22 7.33
C ASP A 591 3.23 -14.43 6.48
N THR A 592 3.68 -15.51 7.12
CA THR A 592 4.07 -16.75 6.43
C THR A 592 2.91 -17.43 5.71
N PHE A 593 1.72 -17.50 6.31
CA PHE A 593 0.57 -18.11 5.64
C PHE A 593 0.08 -17.24 4.48
N VAL A 594 0.08 -15.92 4.65
CA VAL A 594 -0.26 -14.97 3.57
C VAL A 594 0.69 -15.16 2.40
N GLU A 595 2.01 -15.20 2.64
CA GLU A 595 3.01 -15.46 1.59
C GLU A 595 2.79 -16.80 0.88
N VAL A 596 2.57 -17.88 1.64
CA VAL A 596 2.31 -19.21 1.06
C VAL A 596 1.04 -19.20 0.22
N LEU A 597 -0.07 -18.70 0.75
CA LEU A 597 -1.35 -18.66 0.03
C LEU A 597 -1.26 -17.78 -1.20
N GLN A 598 -0.57 -16.65 -1.15
CA GLN A 598 -0.32 -15.81 -2.31
C GLN A 598 0.53 -16.49 -3.39
N ALA A 599 1.30 -17.54 -3.07
CA ALA A 599 2.13 -18.27 -4.04
C ALA A 599 1.48 -19.56 -4.58
N VAL A 600 0.42 -20.06 -3.94
CA VAL A 600 -0.29 -21.28 -4.35
C VAL A 600 -1.00 -21.06 -5.69
N ARG A 601 -0.70 -21.88 -6.70
CA ARG A 601 -1.42 -21.85 -8.00
C ARG A 601 -2.61 -22.81 -8.10
N ALA A 602 -2.90 -23.57 -7.04
CA ALA A 602 -3.94 -24.59 -7.06
C ALA A 602 -5.30 -24.03 -7.46
N LYS A 603 -6.02 -24.77 -8.32
CA LYS A 603 -7.36 -24.44 -8.74
C LYS A 603 -8.35 -24.47 -7.58
N TYR A 604 -8.21 -25.44 -6.67
CA TYR A 604 -9.08 -25.59 -5.52
C TYR A 604 -8.37 -25.19 -4.23
N VAL A 605 -8.87 -24.20 -3.49
CA VAL A 605 -8.26 -23.77 -2.23
C VAL A 605 -9.31 -23.54 -1.16
N TYR A 606 -9.25 -24.35 -0.10
CA TYR A 606 -10.26 -24.33 0.96
C TYR A 606 -9.63 -24.07 2.32
N GLY A 607 -10.31 -23.27 3.14
CA GLY A 607 -10.04 -23.16 4.57
C GLY A 607 -11.05 -23.95 5.37
N VAL A 608 -10.64 -24.51 6.51
CA VAL A 608 -11.56 -25.05 7.51
C VAL A 608 -11.23 -24.47 8.87
N THR A 609 -12.24 -24.08 9.65
CA THR A 609 -12.02 -23.58 11.01
C THR A 609 -13.27 -23.64 11.89
N ALA A 610 -13.08 -23.69 13.21
CA ALA A 610 -14.15 -23.51 14.19
C ALA A 610 -14.46 -22.04 14.53
N THR A 611 -13.53 -21.13 14.26
CA THR A 611 -13.63 -19.72 14.69
C THR A 611 -13.16 -18.80 13.57
N PRO A 612 -14.01 -18.47 12.58
CA PRO A 612 -13.60 -17.66 11.44
C PRO A 612 -13.29 -16.21 11.84
N LEU A 613 -13.90 -15.72 12.92
CA LEU A 613 -13.65 -14.39 13.48
C LEU A 613 -12.37 -14.41 14.32
N ARG A 614 -11.49 -13.42 14.09
CA ARG A 614 -10.28 -13.23 14.88
C ARG A 614 -10.47 -12.10 15.89
N SER A 615 -9.74 -12.16 17.00
CA SER A 615 -9.73 -11.10 18.00
C SER A 615 -8.97 -9.83 17.57
N ASP A 616 -8.17 -9.92 16.51
CA ASP A 616 -7.39 -8.80 15.95
C ASP A 616 -8.08 -8.10 14.77
N GLY A 617 -9.25 -8.59 14.31
CA GLY A 617 -10.01 -8.01 13.20
C GLY A 617 -9.42 -8.27 11.81
N LEU A 618 -8.44 -9.17 11.68
CA LEU A 618 -7.76 -9.49 10.42
C LEU A 618 -8.40 -10.65 9.65
N GLU A 619 -9.58 -11.12 10.04
CA GLU A 619 -10.30 -12.22 9.36
C GLU A 619 -10.57 -11.94 7.88
N LYS A 620 -10.68 -10.67 7.47
CA LYS A 620 -10.84 -10.27 6.07
C LYS A 620 -9.72 -10.77 5.16
N ILE A 621 -8.51 -10.93 5.68
CA ILE A 621 -7.38 -11.52 4.94
C ILE A 621 -7.73 -12.95 4.51
N ASN A 622 -8.37 -13.72 5.39
CA ASN A 622 -8.76 -15.09 5.08
C ASN A 622 -9.81 -15.10 3.96
N TYR A 623 -10.81 -14.22 4.01
CA TYR A 623 -11.83 -14.14 2.96
C TYR A 623 -11.24 -13.75 1.61
N MET A 624 -10.30 -12.81 1.59
CA MET A 624 -9.60 -12.39 0.37
C MET A 624 -8.72 -13.51 -0.21
N LEU A 625 -8.07 -14.33 0.61
CA LEU A 625 -7.16 -15.38 0.15
C LEU A 625 -7.82 -16.74 -0.10
N LEU A 626 -8.86 -17.09 0.66
CA LEU A 626 -9.50 -18.40 0.67
C LEU A 626 -10.93 -18.37 0.12
N GLY A 627 -11.56 -17.21 -0.02
CA GLY A 627 -12.95 -17.07 -0.46
C GLY A 627 -13.96 -16.91 0.70
N PRO A 628 -15.27 -16.80 0.37
CA PRO A 628 -16.33 -16.60 1.36
C PRO A 628 -16.53 -17.82 2.26
N VAL A 629 -17.25 -17.61 3.38
CA VAL A 629 -17.61 -18.65 4.37
C VAL A 629 -18.81 -19.48 3.91
#